data_AF-A0A7X9HCT7-F1
#
_entry.id   AF-A0A7X9HCT7-F1
#
_cell.length_a   1.000
_cell.length_b   1.000
_cell.length_c   1.000
_cell.angle_alpha   90.00
_cell.angle_beta   90.00
_cell.angle_gamma   90.00
#
_symmetry.space_group_name_H-M   'P 1'
#
loop_
_entity.id
_entity.type
_entity.pdbx_description
1 polymer ?
#
loop_
_entity_poly.entity_id
_entity_poly.type
_entity_poly.pdbx_seq_one_letter_code
_entity_poly.pdbx_strand_id
1 'polypeptide(L)'
;MNTKQIYENFLLPQNLQKYVLRAASLASIIADHWTGEKIDKNAIIKACLFHDLTKPMMFDLSKQSQFIKSKEELDNLKILQKRLIENYGTDEHKATVKACKQLGFPPKALQILKNLQ
;
A
#
# COMPACT_ATOMS: atom_id res chain seq x y z
N MET A 1 -4.58 -8.40 -11.79
CA MET A 1 -3.71 -7.22 -11.98
C MET A 1 -2.33 -7.52 -11.39
N ASN A 2 -1.27 -7.05 -12.04
CA ASN A 2 0.09 -7.09 -11.47
C ASN A 2 0.33 -5.89 -10.54
N THR A 3 1.45 -5.89 -9.80
CA THR A 3 1.79 -4.84 -8.82
C THR A 3 1.85 -3.44 -9.45
N LYS A 4 2.46 -3.32 -10.65
CA LYS A 4 2.56 -2.04 -11.38
C LYS A 4 1.18 -1.47 -11.70
N GLN A 5 0.28 -2.30 -12.22
CA GLN A 5 -1.10 -1.91 -12.53
C GLN A 5 -1.87 -1.48 -11.26
N ILE A 6 -1.64 -2.14 -10.13
CA ILE A 6 -2.27 -1.73 -8.86
C ILE A 6 -1.72 -0.36 -8.43
N TYR A 7 -0.41 -0.14 -8.46
CA TYR A 7 0.17 1.16 -8.09
C TYR A 7 -0.28 2.29 -9.02
N GLU A 8 -0.38 2.03 -10.33
CA GLU A 8 -0.92 2.98 -11.30
C GLU A 8 -2.39 3.30 -11.02
N ASN A 9 -3.22 2.28 -10.77
CA ASN A 9 -4.63 2.50 -10.45
C ASN A 9 -4.82 3.29 -9.16
N PHE A 10 -3.96 3.08 -8.17
CA PHE A 10 -3.96 3.80 -6.89
C PHE A 10 -3.17 5.11 -6.93
N LEU A 11 -2.61 5.49 -8.08
CA LEU A 11 -1.77 6.68 -8.25
C LEU A 11 -0.71 6.78 -7.15
N LEU A 12 -0.10 5.65 -6.80
CA LEU A 12 0.77 5.55 -5.64
C LEU A 12 2.03 6.40 -5.89
N PRO A 13 2.37 7.38 -5.04
CA PRO A 13 3.53 8.24 -5.27
C PRO A 13 4.84 7.46 -5.33
N GLN A 14 5.79 7.91 -6.17
CA GLN A 14 7.04 7.15 -6.43
C GLN A 14 7.87 6.88 -5.17
N ASN A 15 7.91 7.83 -4.24
CA ASN A 15 8.57 7.66 -2.95
C ASN A 15 7.92 6.54 -2.13
N LEU A 16 6.59 6.47 -2.13
CA LEU A 16 5.84 5.43 -1.44
C LEU A 16 6.01 4.07 -2.12
N GLN A 17 6.02 4.01 -3.46
CA GLN A 17 6.35 2.77 -4.19
C GLN A 17 7.74 2.23 -3.79
N LYS A 18 8.76 3.10 -3.74
CA LYS A 18 10.11 2.71 -3.31
C LYS A 18 10.13 2.22 -1.87
N TYR A 19 9.38 2.86 -0.98
CA TYR A 19 9.27 2.45 0.42
C TYR A 19 8.68 1.04 0.56
N VAL A 20 7.52 0.76 -0.04
CA VAL A 20 6.88 -0.57 0.06
C VAL A 20 7.68 -1.66 -0.64
N LEU A 21 8.38 -1.33 -1.74
CA LEU A 21 9.29 -2.27 -2.41
C LEU A 21 10.46 -2.65 -1.51
N ARG A 22 11.07 -1.69 -0.80
CA ARG A 22 12.14 -1.99 0.17
C ARG A 22 11.65 -2.87 1.31
N ALA A 23 10.47 -2.58 1.85
CA ALA A 23 9.86 -3.39 2.91
C ALA A 23 9.63 -4.84 2.43
N ALA A 24 9.06 -5.01 1.24
CA ALA A 24 8.83 -6.33 0.65
C ALA A 24 10.13 -7.08 0.34
N SER A 25 11.17 -6.39 -0.14
CA SER A 25 12.49 -6.99 -0.38
C SER A 25 13.12 -7.48 0.92
N LEU A 26 13.11 -6.66 1.98
CA LEU A 26 13.62 -7.07 3.29
C LEU A 26 12.85 -8.27 3.83
N ALA A 27 11.52 -8.25 3.72
CA ALA A 27 10.67 -9.36 4.14
C ALA A 27 10.98 -10.66 3.36
N SER A 28 11.28 -10.56 2.05
CA SER A 28 11.72 -11.71 1.26
C SER A 28 13.04 -12.28 1.78
N ILE A 29 14.04 -11.42 2.04
CA ILE A 29 15.36 -11.84 2.54
C ILE A 29 15.21 -12.54 3.90
N ILE A 30 14.41 -11.97 4.81
CA ILE A 30 14.13 -12.58 6.12
C ILE A 30 13.44 -13.93 5.93
N ALA A 31 12.42 -14.02 5.08
CA ALA A 31 11.68 -15.25 4.84
C ALA A 31 12.57 -16.35 4.22
N ASP A 32 13.54 -15.97 3.38
CA ASP A 32 14.50 -16.90 2.76
C ASP A 32 15.49 -17.50 3.76
N HIS A 33 15.75 -16.80 4.87
CA HIS A 33 16.67 -17.25 5.92
C HIS A 33 15.95 -17.66 7.20
N TRP A 34 14.63 -17.78 7.16
CA TRP A 34 13.83 -18.14 8.33
C TRP A 34 14.01 -19.62 8.68
N THR A 35 14.48 -19.89 9.90
CA THR A 35 14.70 -21.25 10.42
C THR A 35 13.63 -21.70 11.41
N GLY A 36 12.62 -20.87 11.67
CA GLY A 36 11.51 -21.17 12.57
C GLY A 36 10.38 -21.96 11.91
N GLU A 37 9.16 -21.77 12.41
CA GLU A 37 7.97 -22.44 11.88
C GLU A 37 7.73 -22.12 10.40
N LYS A 38 7.02 -23.02 9.71
CA LYS A 38 6.69 -22.84 8.28
C LYS A 38 5.86 -21.57 8.08
N ILE A 39 6.43 -20.62 7.34
CA ILE A 39 5.77 -19.36 6.96
C ILE A 39 5.32 -19.35 5.49
N ASP A 40 4.30 -18.55 5.20
CA ASP A 40 3.87 -18.26 3.82
C ASP A 40 4.60 -17.02 3.30
N LYS A 41 5.77 -17.25 2.70
CA LYS A 41 6.62 -16.20 2.11
C LYS A 41 5.85 -15.31 1.13
N ASN A 42 5.01 -15.90 0.27
CA ASN A 42 4.27 -15.15 -0.75
C ASN A 42 3.21 -14.25 -0.12
N ALA A 43 2.50 -14.73 0.91
CA ALA A 43 1.55 -13.91 1.65
C ALA A 43 2.23 -12.74 2.38
N ILE A 44 3.40 -12.98 2.98
CA ILE A 44 4.19 -11.95 3.67
C ILE A 44 4.64 -10.86 2.70
N ILE A 45 5.30 -11.23 1.60
CA ILE A 45 5.78 -10.28 0.58
C ILE A 45 4.60 -9.47 0.03
N LYS A 46 3.47 -10.14 -0.23
CA LYS A 46 2.27 -9.47 -0.72
C LYS A 46 1.66 -8.54 0.34
N ALA A 47 1.67 -8.87 1.62
CA ALA A 47 1.27 -7.90 2.65
C ALA A 47 2.20 -6.68 2.66
N CYS A 48 3.52 -6.88 2.64
CA CYS A 48 4.49 -5.78 2.66
C CYS A 48 4.40 -4.85 1.44
N LEU A 49 4.13 -5.37 0.25
CA LEU A 49 3.97 -4.56 -0.96
C LEU A 49 2.78 -3.58 -0.88
N PHE A 50 1.74 -3.92 -0.11
CA PHE A 50 0.46 -3.20 -0.16
C PHE A 50 -0.03 -2.70 1.22
N HIS A 51 0.78 -2.81 2.28
CA HIS A 51 0.39 -2.41 3.65
C HIS A 51 0.06 -0.92 3.80
N ASP A 52 0.61 -0.06 2.94
CA ASP A 52 0.37 1.39 2.91
C ASP A 52 -0.32 1.81 1.60
N LEU A 53 -1.08 0.91 0.95
CA LEU A 53 -1.70 1.16 -0.36
C LEU A 53 -2.61 2.40 -0.37
N THR A 54 -3.28 2.68 0.76
CA THR A 54 -4.18 3.84 0.87
C THR A 54 -3.58 5.03 1.61
N LYS A 55 -2.29 4.98 2.00
CA LYS A 55 -1.60 6.06 2.71
C LYS A 55 -1.78 7.46 2.13
N PRO A 56 -1.84 7.66 0.79
CA PRO A 56 -2.08 8.99 0.23
C PRO A 56 -3.34 9.70 0.76
N MET A 57 -4.35 8.97 1.24
CA MET A 57 -5.56 9.56 1.84
C MET A 57 -5.27 10.41 3.09
N MET A 58 -4.16 10.12 3.78
CA MET A 58 -3.75 10.80 5.02
C MET A 58 -2.75 11.94 4.77
N PHE A 59 -2.36 12.19 3.52
CA PHE A 59 -1.36 13.20 3.21
C PHE A 59 -1.87 14.62 3.44
N ASP A 60 -1.12 15.38 4.24
CA ASP A 60 -1.31 16.82 4.36
C ASP A 60 -0.63 17.50 3.16
N LEU A 61 -1.41 17.75 2.10
CA LEU A 61 -0.93 18.32 0.84
C LEU A 61 -0.36 19.74 1.02
N SER A 62 -0.73 20.46 2.09
CA SER A 62 -0.15 21.78 2.39
C SER A 62 1.30 21.67 2.83
N LYS A 63 1.62 20.66 3.65
CA LYS A 63 2.97 20.39 4.19
C LYS A 63 3.87 19.60 3.25
N GLN A 64 3.29 18.98 2.22
CA GLN A 64 4.02 18.19 1.23
C GLN A 64 4.24 18.95 -0.08
N SER A 65 3.90 20.24 -0.14
CA SER A 65 4.05 21.06 -1.33
C SER A 65 5.46 21.05 -1.92
N GLN A 66 6.52 20.90 -1.10
CA GLN A 66 7.90 20.75 -1.59
C GLN A 66 8.18 19.45 -2.37
N PHE A 67 7.34 18.42 -2.22
CA PHE A 67 7.49 17.14 -2.92
C PHE A 67 6.58 17.03 -4.14
N ILE A 68 5.61 17.94 -4.27
CA ILE A 68 4.65 17.98 -5.36
C ILE A 68 5.25 18.85 -6.47
N LYS A 69 5.56 18.24 -7.61
CA LYS A 69 6.34 18.88 -8.68
C LYS A 69 5.49 19.72 -9.63
N SER A 70 4.17 19.53 -9.63
CA SER A 70 3.26 20.25 -10.51
C SER A 70 1.86 20.39 -9.92
N LYS A 71 1.10 21.34 -10.47
CA LYS A 71 -0.33 21.50 -10.16
C LYS A 71 -1.15 20.26 -10.53
N GLU A 72 -0.80 19.60 -11.63
CA GLU A 72 -1.44 18.36 -12.06
C GLU A 72 -1.24 17.24 -11.04
N GLU A 73 -0.02 17.09 -10.50
CA GLU A 73 0.27 16.10 -9.45
C GLU A 73 -0.54 16.40 -8.18
N LEU A 74 -0.66 17.67 -7.80
CA LEU A 74 -1.50 18.10 -6.68
C LEU A 74 -2.98 17.72 -6.89
N ASP A 75 -3.52 18.01 -8.08
CA ASP A 75 -4.92 17.77 -8.38
C ASP A 75 -5.23 16.26 -8.48
N ASN A 76 -4.31 15.48 -9.06
CA ASN A 76 -4.38 14.02 -9.06
C ASN A 76 -4.39 13.43 -7.64
N LEU A 77 -3.55 13.96 -6.73
CA LEU A 77 -3.55 13.55 -5.33
C LEU A 77 -4.86 13.89 -4.63
N LYS A 78 -5.44 15.09 -4.85
CA LYS A 78 -6.76 15.43 -4.28
C LYS A 78 -7.87 14.51 -4.78
N ILE A 79 -7.88 14.20 -6.08
CA ILE A 79 -8.83 13.25 -6.68
C ILE A 79 -8.65 11.87 -6.05
N LEU A 80 -7.40 11.42 -5.87
CA LEU A 80 -7.09 10.16 -5.21
C LEU A 80 -7.60 10.13 -3.77
N GLN A 81 -7.32 11.16 -2.97
CA GLN A 81 -7.77 11.24 -1.57
C GLN A 81 -9.29 11.11 -1.47
N LYS A 82 -10.02 11.91 -2.26
CA LYS A 82 -11.48 11.86 -2.32
C LYS A 82 -11.97 10.47 -2.70
N ARG A 83 -11.43 9.89 -3.79
CA ARG A 83 -11.79 8.55 -4.26
C ARG A 83 -11.52 7.47 -3.21
N LEU A 84 -10.40 7.56 -2.49
CA LEU A 84 -10.06 6.59 -1.45
C LEU A 84 -11.04 6.67 -0.28
N ILE A 85 -11.36 7.88 0.18
CA ILE A 85 -12.29 8.10 1.28
C ILE A 85 -13.70 7.61 0.91
N GLU A 86 -14.19 7.96 -0.28
CA GLU A 86 -15.53 7.56 -0.74
C GLU A 86 -15.67 6.04 -0.89
N ASN A 87 -14.66 5.36 -1.42
CA ASN A 87 -14.74 3.91 -1.67
C ASN A 87 -14.40 3.07 -0.43
N TYR A 88 -13.51 3.55 0.43
CA TYR A 88 -12.88 2.73 1.45
C TYR A 88 -13.09 3.21 2.89
N GLY A 89 -13.55 4.45 3.10
CA GLY A 89 -13.74 5.06 4.41
C GLY A 89 -12.56 5.96 4.81
N THR A 90 -12.57 6.48 6.04
CA THR A 90 -11.58 7.47 6.53
C THR A 90 -10.43 6.88 7.34
N ASP A 91 -10.53 5.59 7.70
CA ASP A 91 -9.49 4.86 8.44
C ASP A 91 -8.55 4.19 7.43
N GLU A 92 -7.29 4.65 7.37
CA GLU A 92 -6.29 4.21 6.40
C GLU A 92 -6.02 2.70 6.47
N HIS A 93 -5.89 2.15 7.67
CA HIS A 93 -5.65 0.71 7.84
C HIS A 93 -6.83 -0.12 7.32
N LYS A 94 -8.04 0.23 7.74
CA LYS A 94 -9.27 -0.44 7.28
C LYS A 94 -9.45 -0.26 5.77
N ALA A 95 -9.10 0.91 5.23
CA ALA A 95 -9.19 1.20 3.81
C ALA A 95 -8.22 0.32 3.01
N THR A 96 -6.97 0.20 3.45
CA THR A 96 -5.96 -0.68 2.85
C THR A 96 -6.41 -2.14 2.85
N VAL A 97 -6.92 -2.65 3.98
CA VAL A 97 -7.46 -4.02 4.07
C VAL A 97 -8.64 -4.23 3.12
N LYS A 98 -9.57 -3.26 3.04
CA LYS A 98 -10.75 -3.32 2.16
C LYS A 98 -10.36 -3.29 0.68
N ALA A 99 -9.43 -2.43 0.30
CA ALA A 99 -8.87 -2.34 -1.05
C ALA A 99 -8.21 -3.66 -1.47
N CYS A 100 -7.32 -4.20 -0.63
CA CYS A 100 -6.66 -5.48 -0.92
C CYS A 100 -7.65 -6.64 -1.04
N LYS A 101 -8.73 -6.63 -0.23
CA LYS A 101 -9.80 -7.63 -0.33
C LYS A 101 -10.53 -7.53 -1.68
N GLN A 102 -10.88 -6.33 -2.14
CA GLN A 102 -11.51 -6.12 -3.44
C GLN A 102 -10.62 -6.50 -4.62
N LEU A 103 -9.29 -6.32 -4.48
CA LEU A 103 -8.30 -6.74 -5.47
C LEU A 103 -8.05 -8.26 -5.50
N GLY A 104 -8.76 -9.05 -4.68
CA GLY A 104 -8.67 -10.51 -4.67
C GLY A 104 -7.40 -11.05 -4.01
N PHE A 105 -6.89 -10.38 -2.97
CA PHE A 105 -5.72 -10.86 -2.25
C PHE A 105 -6.02 -12.15 -1.48
N PRO A 106 -5.04 -13.08 -1.36
CA PRO A 106 -5.26 -14.35 -0.69
C PRO A 106 -5.56 -14.14 0.80
N PRO A 107 -6.37 -15.02 1.44
CA PRO A 107 -6.78 -14.86 2.83
C PRO A 107 -5.62 -14.68 3.81
N LYS A 108 -4.50 -15.37 3.59
CA LYS A 108 -3.32 -15.26 4.45
C LYS A 108 -2.67 -13.88 4.39
N ALA A 109 -2.56 -13.27 3.21
CA ALA A 109 -2.05 -11.91 3.07
C ALA A 109 -3.00 -10.89 3.73
N LEU A 110 -4.31 -11.07 3.58
CA LEU A 110 -5.31 -10.23 4.24
C LEU A 110 -5.26 -10.38 5.77
N GLN A 111 -5.00 -11.58 6.29
CA GLN A 111 -4.81 -11.81 7.72
C GLN A 111 -3.58 -11.06 8.24
N ILE A 112 -2.45 -11.15 7.53
CA ILE A 112 -1.22 -10.43 7.90
C ILE A 112 -1.47 -8.92 7.89
N LEU A 113 -2.07 -8.40 6.80
CA LEU A 113 -2.41 -6.98 6.68
C LEU A 113 -3.26 -6.49 7.85
N LYS A 114 -4.30 -7.22 8.25
CA LYS A 114 -5.15 -6.82 9.37
C LYS A 114 -4.40 -6.67 10.70
N ASN A 115 -3.33 -7.44 10.89
CA ASN A 115 -2.56 -7.50 12.13
C ASN A 115 -1.31 -6.62 12.13
N LEU A 116 -1.01 -5.92 11.03
CA LEU A 116 0.05 -4.90 10.97
C LEU A 116 -0.50 -3.58 11.54
N GLN A 117 -0.53 -3.44 12.87
CA GLN A 117 -0.80 -2.15 13.54
C GLN A 117 0.16 -1.94 14.70
#